data_AF-A0A9E2B4Q3-F1
#
_entry.id   AF-A0A9E2B4Q3-F1
#
_cell.length_a   1.000
_cell.length_b   1.000
_cell.length_c   1.000
_cell.angle_alpha   90.00
_cell.angle_beta   90.00
_cell.angle_gamma   90.00
#
_symmetry.space_group_name_H-M   'P 1'
#
loop_
_entity.id
_entity.type
_entity.pdbx_description
1 polymer ?
#
loop_
_entity_poly.entity_id
_entity_poly.type
_entity_poly.pdbx_seq_one_letter_code
_entity_poly.pdbx_strand_id
1 'polypeptide(L)'
;MNLDYIQPDNWSIIEEGFNPDHVKSSESIFSIGNGAMGQRANFEEQYSGPTFQGSYIAGVYYPDKTRVGWWKNGYPEYFAKVLNAPNWIGINVFVNDEPLDLFKCKDVKDFRRELNMKEGWLSRSFTATLQNDITVKVTSKRFLSLVLDELGVINYEVTPLNADATIKFQSYLDSSITNEDTNWDHKFWDTHSVTEENGNAFIQAKTLKTDFYTCTFMKSQLFLNEKEQHVQPAVEKSSTHIAHNFALEVSQNETASIHKYGGYTVDRNHDKYELVNAAKSTIDKALVKGFNTLLNDQKDAWSKIWDMADITIEGDVKAQQGIRFNIFHLNQTYLGTDAKLNIGPKGFTGEKYGGSTYWVTEAYCIPFYMATKDQSVARNL
;
A
#
# COMPACT_ATOMS: atom_id res chain seq x y z
N MET A 1 2.71 19.63 -16.44
CA MET A 1 1.47 19.89 -15.69
C MET A 1 1.93 20.26 -14.28
N ASN A 2 2.02 21.56 -13.97
CA ASN A 2 2.36 22.02 -12.62
C ASN A 2 1.06 22.02 -11.83
N LEU A 3 0.73 20.89 -11.23
CA LEU A 3 -0.40 20.77 -10.32
C LEU A 3 0.06 21.31 -8.95
N ASP A 4 -0.22 22.59 -8.68
CA ASP A 4 0.17 23.31 -7.45
C ASP A 4 -0.88 23.13 -6.35
N TYR A 5 -1.25 21.88 -6.04
CA TYR A 5 -2.18 21.54 -4.94
C TYR A 5 -1.49 20.91 -3.73
N ILE A 6 -0.16 20.74 -3.80
CA ILE A 6 0.65 20.22 -2.71
C ILE A 6 1.14 21.39 -1.84
N GLN A 7 0.86 21.33 -0.55
CA GLN A 7 1.30 22.36 0.40
C GLN A 7 2.80 22.20 0.69
N PRO A 8 3.59 23.31 0.66
CA PRO A 8 5.00 23.26 1.03
C PRO A 8 5.19 22.89 2.50
N ASP A 9 5.93 21.82 2.76
CA ASP A 9 6.34 21.40 4.08
C ASP A 9 7.73 20.72 4.01
N ASN A 10 8.54 20.89 5.05
CA ASN A 10 9.92 20.41 5.06
C ASN A 10 10.05 18.88 5.07
N TRP A 11 9.06 18.16 5.58
CA TRP A 11 9.13 16.72 5.85
C TRP A 11 7.93 15.93 5.36
N SER A 12 6.89 16.62 4.89
CA SER A 12 5.66 15.99 4.43
C SER A 12 5.28 16.44 3.03
N ILE A 13 4.65 15.55 2.27
CA ILE A 13 3.80 15.94 1.14
C ILE A 13 2.38 16.03 1.68
N ILE A 14 1.72 17.18 1.48
CA ILE A 14 0.40 17.46 2.04
C ILE A 14 -0.54 17.87 0.91
N GLU A 15 -1.68 17.19 0.80
CA GLU A 15 -2.81 17.55 -0.06
C GLU A 15 -3.98 17.95 0.85
N GLU A 16 -4.57 19.11 0.62
CA GLU A 16 -5.74 19.61 1.34
C GLU A 16 -6.91 19.86 0.38
N GLY A 17 -8.12 19.53 0.82
CA GLY A 17 -9.31 19.52 -0.02
C GLY A 17 -9.40 18.25 -0.88
N PHE A 18 -10.62 17.74 -1.03
CA PHE A 18 -10.88 16.57 -1.86
C PHE A 18 -11.25 17.00 -3.28
N ASN A 19 -10.46 16.58 -4.26
CA ASN A 19 -10.78 16.73 -5.68
C ASN A 19 -10.68 15.36 -6.39
N PRO A 20 -11.79 14.81 -6.91
CA PRO A 20 -11.80 13.55 -7.65
C PRO A 20 -10.82 13.50 -8.83
N ASP A 21 -10.57 14.62 -9.50
CA ASP A 21 -9.68 14.69 -10.67
C ASP A 21 -8.20 14.50 -10.30
N HIS A 22 -7.84 14.73 -9.03
CA HIS A 22 -6.47 14.57 -8.54
C HIS A 22 -6.19 13.16 -7.99
N VAL A 23 -7.20 12.29 -7.86
CA VAL A 23 -7.03 11.00 -7.17
C VAL A 23 -5.93 10.14 -7.80
N LYS A 24 -5.93 9.95 -9.13
CA LYS A 24 -4.90 9.14 -9.81
C LYS A 24 -3.48 9.69 -9.68
N SER A 25 -3.31 11.02 -9.68
CA SER A 25 -2.00 11.65 -9.47
C SER A 25 -1.57 11.53 -8.00
N SER A 26 -2.46 11.80 -7.05
CA SER A 26 -2.18 11.70 -5.61
C SER A 26 -1.88 10.25 -5.20
N GLU A 27 -2.55 9.26 -5.79
CA GLU A 27 -2.19 7.85 -5.64
C GLU A 27 -0.74 7.54 -6.02
N SER A 28 -0.18 8.25 -7.01
CA SER A 28 1.22 8.08 -7.41
C SER A 28 2.15 8.80 -6.45
N ILE A 29 1.89 10.08 -6.19
CA ILE A 29 2.75 10.97 -5.38
C ILE A 29 2.88 10.45 -3.94
N PHE A 30 1.78 9.97 -3.35
CA PHE A 30 1.70 9.52 -1.96
C PHE A 30 1.94 8.01 -1.80
N SER A 31 2.51 7.35 -2.82
CA SER A 31 2.82 5.92 -2.75
C SER A 31 3.78 5.63 -1.59
N ILE A 32 3.69 4.42 -1.07
CA ILE A 32 4.59 3.93 -0.02
C ILE A 32 5.26 2.61 -0.45
N GLY A 33 6.46 2.35 0.07
CA GLY A 33 7.26 1.16 -0.23
C GLY A 33 8.28 0.86 0.88
N ASN A 34 8.77 -0.37 0.92
CA ASN A 34 9.79 -0.83 1.87
C ASN A 34 10.90 -1.68 1.20
N GLY A 35 11.07 -1.57 -0.11
CA GLY A 35 12.02 -2.37 -0.90
C GLY A 35 11.56 -3.79 -1.22
N ALA A 36 10.71 -4.42 -0.40
CA ALA A 36 10.14 -5.75 -0.66
C ALA A 36 8.78 -5.67 -1.35
N MET A 37 7.99 -4.65 -1.04
CA MET A 37 6.72 -4.35 -1.69
C MET A 37 6.47 -2.85 -1.73
N GLY A 38 5.48 -2.45 -2.54
CA GLY A 38 4.97 -1.09 -2.52
C GLY A 38 3.49 -1.01 -2.87
N GLN A 39 2.92 0.14 -2.55
CA GLN A 39 1.49 0.39 -2.56
C GLN A 39 1.24 1.83 -3.00
N ARG A 40 0.52 2.00 -4.10
CA ARG A 40 -0.04 3.30 -4.50
C ARG A 40 -0.98 3.81 -3.40
N ALA A 41 -1.14 5.12 -3.30
CA ALA A 41 -1.97 5.80 -2.29
C ALA A 41 -3.49 5.63 -2.50
N ASN A 42 -3.92 4.45 -2.99
CA ASN A 42 -5.32 4.06 -3.12
C ASN A 42 -6.01 4.09 -1.75
N PHE A 43 -7.29 4.44 -1.74
CA PHE A 43 -8.11 4.41 -0.53
C PHE A 43 -8.31 2.97 -0.06
N GLU A 44 -8.36 2.79 1.26
CA GLU A 44 -8.63 1.50 1.88
C GLU A 44 -10.11 1.11 1.68
N GLU A 45 -11.01 2.07 1.84
CA GLU A 45 -12.44 1.92 1.59
C GLU A 45 -12.81 2.01 0.11
N GLN A 46 -14.06 1.68 -0.17
CA GLN A 46 -14.65 1.77 -1.49
C GLN A 46 -14.49 3.19 -2.08
N TYR A 47 -14.04 3.25 -3.32
CA TYR A 47 -14.01 4.47 -4.11
C TYR A 47 -14.49 4.15 -5.53
N SER A 48 -15.66 4.67 -5.90
CA SER A 48 -16.25 4.40 -7.23
C SER A 48 -15.82 5.38 -8.32
N GLY A 49 -15.07 6.42 -7.97
CA GLY A 49 -14.50 7.37 -8.93
C GLY A 49 -13.29 6.82 -9.68
N PRO A 50 -12.72 7.58 -10.63
CA PRO A 50 -11.53 7.18 -11.35
C PRO A 50 -10.32 6.98 -10.42
N THR A 51 -9.84 5.75 -10.34
CA THR A 51 -8.67 5.32 -9.55
C THR A 51 -7.75 4.49 -10.42
N PHE A 52 -6.48 4.33 -10.01
CA PHE A 52 -5.56 3.34 -10.56
C PHE A 52 -5.01 2.50 -9.42
N GLN A 53 -5.57 1.31 -9.23
CA GLN A 53 -5.17 0.40 -8.17
C GLN A 53 -3.79 -0.20 -8.46
N GLY A 54 -2.89 -0.19 -7.47
CA GLY A 54 -1.58 -0.82 -7.63
C GLY A 54 -0.93 -1.21 -6.31
N SER A 55 -0.75 -2.52 -6.15
CA SER A 55 0.11 -3.14 -5.15
C SER A 55 1.20 -3.91 -5.90
N TYR A 56 2.46 -3.82 -5.49
CA TYR A 56 3.56 -4.43 -6.24
C TYR A 56 4.48 -5.19 -5.29
N ILE A 57 4.95 -6.37 -5.73
CA ILE A 57 5.90 -7.19 -4.98
C ILE A 57 7.23 -7.20 -5.73
N ALA A 58 8.31 -6.90 -5.03
CA ALA A 58 9.62 -6.78 -5.63
C ALA A 58 10.10 -8.12 -6.20
N GLY A 59 10.56 -8.09 -7.46
CA GLY A 59 11.07 -9.27 -8.17
C GLY A 59 10.00 -10.24 -8.68
N VAL A 60 8.72 -9.99 -8.44
CA VAL A 60 7.62 -10.78 -9.02
C VAL A 60 7.16 -10.11 -10.32
N TYR A 61 7.43 -10.78 -11.44
CA TYR A 61 7.16 -10.25 -12.78
C TYR A 61 6.44 -11.26 -13.66
N TYR A 62 5.96 -10.80 -14.82
CA TYR A 62 5.34 -11.63 -15.84
C TYR A 62 5.89 -11.32 -17.24
N PRO A 63 6.22 -12.34 -18.06
CA PRO A 63 6.64 -12.16 -19.44
C PRO A 63 5.41 -11.98 -20.34
N ASP A 64 4.97 -10.72 -20.49
CA ASP A 64 3.83 -10.39 -21.34
C ASP A 64 4.24 -10.39 -22.81
N LYS A 65 3.44 -11.05 -23.67
CA LYS A 65 3.82 -11.29 -25.06
C LYS A 65 3.97 -9.97 -25.81
N THR A 66 5.08 -9.80 -26.52
CA THR A 66 5.38 -8.57 -27.26
C THR A 66 4.26 -8.22 -28.23
N ARG A 67 3.77 -6.98 -28.13
CA ARG A 67 2.77 -6.39 -29.02
C ARG A 67 3.41 -5.27 -29.82
N VAL A 68 3.51 -5.46 -31.13
CA VAL A 68 4.10 -4.50 -32.08
C VAL A 68 3.23 -4.41 -33.32
N GLY A 69 3.28 -3.28 -34.04
CA GLY A 69 2.57 -3.13 -35.31
C GLY A 69 3.13 -4.04 -36.41
N TRP A 70 4.46 -4.19 -36.48
CA TRP A 70 5.14 -5.01 -37.48
C TRP A 70 6.35 -5.71 -36.85
N TRP A 71 6.44 -7.03 -37.00
CA TRP A 71 7.54 -7.80 -36.43
C TRP A 71 8.86 -7.54 -37.16
N LYS A 72 9.98 -7.58 -36.42
CA LYS A 72 11.35 -7.48 -36.94
C LYS A 72 12.22 -8.57 -36.32
N ASN A 73 13.17 -9.08 -37.11
CA ASN A 73 14.16 -10.03 -36.61
C ASN A 73 14.97 -9.39 -35.48
N GLY A 74 15.05 -10.07 -34.34
CA GLY A 74 15.71 -9.57 -33.13
C GLY A 74 14.78 -8.92 -32.11
N TYR A 75 13.48 -8.77 -32.39
CA TYR A 75 12.53 -8.35 -31.34
C TYR A 75 12.38 -9.41 -30.25
N PRO A 76 12.29 -8.98 -28.98
CA PRO A 76 12.08 -9.91 -27.88
C PRO A 76 10.68 -10.53 -27.97
N GLU A 77 10.56 -11.78 -27.52
CA GLU A 77 9.27 -12.49 -27.52
C GLU A 77 8.29 -11.94 -26.47
N TYR A 78 8.82 -11.33 -25.42
CA TYR A 78 8.03 -10.74 -24.34
C TYR A 78 8.62 -9.43 -23.83
N PHE A 79 7.79 -8.67 -23.13
CA PHE A 79 8.16 -7.53 -22.30
C PHE A 79 7.83 -7.88 -20.84
N ALA A 80 8.84 -7.95 -19.98
CA ALA A 80 8.65 -8.27 -18.57
C ALA A 80 7.98 -7.10 -17.84
N LYS A 81 6.96 -7.40 -17.05
CA LYS A 81 6.24 -6.40 -16.23
C LYS A 81 6.10 -6.90 -14.80
N VAL A 82 6.45 -6.06 -13.82
CA VAL A 82 6.01 -6.24 -12.43
C VAL A 82 4.49 -6.15 -12.39
N LEU A 83 3.86 -7.10 -11.73
CA LEU A 83 2.41 -7.24 -11.72
C LEU A 83 1.78 -6.37 -10.64
N ASN A 84 0.57 -5.89 -10.90
CA ASN A 84 -0.33 -5.54 -9.82
C ASN A 84 -0.58 -6.84 -9.03
N ALA A 85 -0.40 -6.83 -7.72
CA ALA A 85 -0.49 -7.98 -6.84
C ALA A 85 -1.88 -8.04 -6.18
N PRO A 86 -2.32 -9.20 -5.65
CA PRO A 86 -3.58 -9.30 -4.94
C PRO A 86 -3.71 -8.23 -3.86
N ASN A 87 -4.86 -7.55 -3.79
CA ASN A 87 -5.08 -6.44 -2.89
C ASN A 87 -5.10 -6.88 -1.43
N TRP A 88 -4.27 -6.24 -0.60
CA TRP A 88 -4.23 -6.46 0.85
C TRP A 88 -4.78 -5.29 1.66
N ILE A 89 -4.92 -4.08 1.09
CA ILE A 89 -5.29 -2.87 1.87
C ILE A 89 -6.79 -2.72 2.13
N GLY A 90 -7.63 -3.50 1.44
CA GLY A 90 -9.09 -3.30 1.40
C GLY A 90 -9.78 -3.33 2.76
N ILE A 91 -10.50 -2.26 3.10
CA ILE A 91 -11.35 -2.10 4.29
C ILE A 91 -12.60 -1.33 3.86
N ASN A 92 -13.62 -2.01 3.36
CA ASN A 92 -14.89 -1.32 3.10
C ASN A 92 -15.52 -0.92 4.45
N VAL A 93 -16.10 0.28 4.48
CA VAL A 93 -16.75 0.84 5.66
C VAL A 93 -18.20 1.12 5.33
N PHE A 94 -19.11 0.67 6.18
CA PHE A 94 -20.54 0.98 6.08
C PHE A 94 -21.01 1.68 7.34
N VAL A 95 -21.80 2.74 7.19
CA VAL A 95 -22.38 3.53 8.27
C VAL A 95 -23.89 3.38 8.17
N ASN A 96 -24.50 2.62 9.09
CA ASN A 96 -25.92 2.22 9.00
C ASN A 96 -26.25 1.59 7.63
N ASP A 97 -25.43 0.62 7.20
CA ASP A 97 -25.51 -0.08 5.91
C ASP A 97 -25.25 0.75 4.64
N GLU A 98 -25.05 2.07 4.76
CA GLU A 98 -24.63 2.92 3.63
C GLU A 98 -23.11 2.86 3.46
N PRO A 99 -22.57 2.51 2.27
CA PRO A 99 -21.14 2.46 2.04
C PRO A 99 -20.50 3.85 2.09
N LEU A 100 -19.38 3.97 2.80
CA LEU A 100 -18.52 5.13 2.73
C LEU A 100 -17.76 5.12 1.40
N ASP A 101 -18.16 6.02 0.50
CA ASP A 101 -17.52 6.24 -0.80
C ASP A 101 -17.41 7.74 -1.04
N LEU A 102 -16.19 8.28 -0.91
CA LEU A 102 -15.94 9.72 -1.03
C LEU A 102 -16.40 10.32 -2.37
N PHE A 103 -16.45 9.52 -3.44
CA PHE A 103 -16.94 9.99 -4.73
C PHE A 103 -18.45 10.24 -4.74
N LYS A 104 -19.18 9.56 -3.85
CA LYS A 104 -20.64 9.61 -3.75
C LYS A 104 -21.14 10.35 -2.52
N CYS A 105 -20.30 10.70 -1.55
CA CYS A 105 -20.72 11.47 -0.39
C CYS A 105 -21.39 12.79 -0.79
N LYS A 106 -22.38 13.24 0.00
CA LYS A 106 -23.06 14.53 -0.20
C LYS A 106 -22.12 15.71 -0.03
N ASP A 107 -21.18 15.58 0.89
CA ASP A 107 -20.21 16.61 1.24
C ASP A 107 -18.95 15.96 1.83
N VAL A 108 -17.78 16.53 1.52
CA VAL A 108 -16.48 16.13 2.05
C VAL A 108 -15.72 17.37 2.48
N LYS A 109 -15.45 17.47 3.78
CA LYS A 109 -14.78 18.59 4.44
C LYS A 109 -13.50 18.14 5.12
N ASP A 110 -12.63 19.11 5.40
CA ASP A 110 -11.39 18.91 6.16
C ASP A 110 -10.53 17.76 5.61
N PHE A 111 -10.63 17.51 4.30
CA PHE A 111 -9.85 16.47 3.65
C PHE A 111 -8.39 16.88 3.70
N ARG A 112 -7.57 16.00 4.26
CA ARG A 112 -6.12 16.13 4.29
C ARG A 112 -5.48 14.78 4.07
N ARG A 113 -4.55 14.71 3.12
CA ARG A 113 -3.67 13.55 2.90
C ARG A 113 -2.25 13.98 3.18
N GLU A 114 -1.52 13.19 3.96
CA GLU A 114 -0.14 13.46 4.34
C GLU A 114 0.72 12.23 4.14
N LEU A 115 1.77 12.35 3.31
CA LEU A 115 2.89 11.43 3.31
C LEU A 115 3.98 12.06 4.16
N ASN A 116 4.18 11.54 5.37
CA ASN A 116 5.25 11.97 6.25
C ASN A 116 6.54 11.23 5.88
N MET A 117 7.46 11.93 5.24
CA MET A 117 8.71 11.35 4.73
C MET A 117 9.71 11.09 5.85
N LYS A 118 9.65 11.88 6.93
CA LYS A 118 10.54 11.74 8.09
C LYS A 118 10.30 10.43 8.83
N GLU A 119 9.04 10.10 9.04
CA GLU A 119 8.60 8.96 9.83
C GLU A 119 8.11 7.78 8.98
N GLY A 120 7.93 7.99 7.67
CA GLY A 120 7.64 6.95 6.70
C GLY A 120 6.26 6.32 6.80
N TRP A 121 5.23 7.14 6.98
CA TRP A 121 3.84 6.73 6.96
C TRP A 121 2.99 7.63 6.06
N LEU A 122 1.89 7.07 5.58
CA LEU A 122 0.83 7.77 4.87
C LEU A 122 -0.38 7.91 5.79
N SER A 123 -0.97 9.10 5.84
CA SER A 123 -2.22 9.33 6.57
C SER A 123 -3.22 10.09 5.72
N ARG A 124 -4.50 9.87 5.99
CA ARG A 124 -5.60 10.61 5.40
C ARG A 124 -6.65 10.89 6.47
N SER A 125 -7.17 12.10 6.50
CA SER A 125 -8.28 12.48 7.39
C SER A 125 -9.32 13.28 6.64
N PHE A 126 -10.58 13.14 6.99
CA PHE A 126 -11.69 13.91 6.41
C PHE A 126 -12.94 13.81 7.27
N THR A 127 -13.87 14.73 7.04
CA THR A 127 -15.24 14.67 7.52
C THR A 127 -16.16 14.48 6.31
N ALA A 128 -16.94 13.40 6.28
CA ALA A 128 -17.82 13.09 5.16
C ALA A 128 -19.28 12.98 5.61
N THR A 129 -20.19 13.60 4.85
CA THR A 129 -21.64 13.41 5.00
C THR A 129 -22.10 12.38 3.96
N LEU A 130 -22.58 11.21 4.42
CA LEU A 130 -23.05 10.14 3.55
C LEU A 130 -24.46 10.43 3.02
N GLN A 131 -24.95 9.61 2.09
CA GLN A 131 -26.28 9.79 1.49
C GLN A 131 -27.43 9.63 2.50
N ASN A 132 -27.21 8.88 3.58
CA ASN A 132 -28.16 8.74 4.69
C ASN A 132 -28.09 9.89 5.73
N ASP A 133 -27.43 11.00 5.42
CA ASP A 133 -27.28 12.19 6.27
C ASP A 133 -26.46 11.99 7.56
N ILE A 134 -25.86 10.81 7.74
CA ILE A 134 -24.88 10.60 8.81
C ILE A 134 -23.56 11.25 8.40
N THR A 135 -23.01 12.05 9.32
CA THR A 135 -21.70 12.68 9.17
C THR A 135 -20.70 11.91 9.99
N VAL A 136 -19.60 11.49 9.37
CA VAL A 136 -18.50 10.78 10.04
C VAL A 136 -17.20 11.53 9.86
N LYS A 137 -16.37 11.55 10.91
CA LYS A 137 -14.95 11.86 10.81
C LYS A 137 -14.19 10.56 10.61
N VAL A 138 -13.25 10.56 9.67
CA VAL A 138 -12.40 9.42 9.37
C VAL A 138 -10.94 9.83 9.47
N THR A 139 -10.13 8.95 10.05
CA THR A 139 -8.67 9.04 10.01
C THR A 139 -8.11 7.67 9.61
N SER A 140 -7.27 7.62 8.60
CA SER A 140 -6.47 6.45 8.28
C SER A 140 -4.98 6.78 8.40
N LYS A 141 -4.20 5.83 8.92
CA LYS A 141 -2.74 5.89 8.95
C LYS A 141 -2.19 4.52 8.60
N ARG A 142 -1.32 4.46 7.60
CA ARG A 142 -0.69 3.23 7.14
C ARG A 142 0.77 3.38 6.80
N PHE A 143 1.50 2.27 6.89
CA PHE A 143 2.89 2.17 6.48
C PHE A 143 3.22 0.73 6.06
N LEU A 144 4.29 0.58 5.28
CA LEU A 144 4.94 -0.71 5.03
C LEU A 144 6.18 -0.76 5.93
N SER A 145 6.29 -1.78 6.77
CA SER A 145 7.36 -1.86 7.76
C SER A 145 8.71 -2.05 7.07
N LEU A 146 9.70 -1.24 7.46
CA LEU A 146 11.10 -1.47 7.09
C LEU A 146 11.77 -2.58 7.91
N VAL A 147 11.16 -3.01 9.01
CA VAL A 147 11.72 -4.01 9.95
C VAL A 147 11.14 -5.40 9.69
N LEU A 148 9.85 -5.48 9.37
CA LEU A 148 9.17 -6.70 8.92
C LEU A 148 8.76 -6.48 7.47
N ASP A 149 9.64 -6.82 6.53
CA ASP A 149 9.53 -6.46 5.11
C ASP A 149 8.29 -7.03 4.40
N GLU A 150 7.70 -8.10 4.93
CA GLU A 150 6.45 -8.71 4.47
C GLU A 150 5.17 -8.02 4.98
N LEU A 151 5.29 -7.06 5.90
CA LEU A 151 4.18 -6.49 6.67
C LEU A 151 3.87 -5.04 6.30
N GLY A 152 2.62 -4.82 5.94
CA GLY A 152 1.92 -3.53 5.96
C GLY A 152 0.96 -3.45 7.15
N VAL A 153 0.78 -2.23 7.65
CA VAL A 153 -0.05 -1.96 8.83
C VAL A 153 -0.96 -0.77 8.53
N ILE A 154 -2.24 -0.88 8.89
CA ILE A 154 -3.25 0.18 8.72
C ILE A 154 -3.97 0.34 10.05
N ASN A 155 -4.07 1.58 10.56
CA ASN A 155 -5.08 1.99 11.52
C ASN A 155 -6.14 2.81 10.77
N TYR A 156 -7.41 2.43 10.88
CA TYR A 156 -8.53 3.13 10.25
C TYR A 156 -9.59 3.41 11.32
N GLU A 157 -9.94 4.68 11.49
CA GLU A 157 -10.80 5.19 12.55
C GLU A 157 -12.03 5.88 11.96
N VAL A 158 -13.20 5.63 12.55
CA VAL A 158 -14.48 6.22 12.15
C VAL A 158 -15.20 6.72 13.41
N THR A 159 -15.56 8.00 13.41
CA THR A 159 -16.28 8.67 14.50
C THR A 159 -17.56 9.28 13.93
N PRO A 160 -18.76 8.80 14.26
CA PRO A 160 -20.00 9.47 13.87
C PRO A 160 -20.17 10.77 14.66
N LEU A 161 -20.53 11.86 13.98
CA LEU A 161 -20.49 13.22 14.54
C LEU A 161 -21.87 13.80 14.87
N ASN A 162 -22.94 13.32 14.22
CA ASN A 162 -24.27 13.92 14.31
C ASN A 162 -25.37 12.96 14.79
N ALA A 163 -25.07 11.68 14.95
CA ALA A 163 -25.97 10.67 15.51
C ALA A 163 -25.17 9.44 15.96
N ASP A 164 -25.80 8.54 16.71
CA ASP A 164 -25.29 7.18 16.91
C ASP A 164 -25.34 6.41 15.58
N ALA A 165 -24.42 5.47 15.38
CA ALA A 165 -24.37 4.68 14.16
C ALA A 165 -23.81 3.28 14.39
N THR A 166 -24.30 2.33 13.62
CA THR A 166 -23.65 1.04 13.44
C THR A 166 -22.54 1.20 12.40
N ILE A 167 -21.28 1.05 12.82
CA ILE A 167 -20.12 1.06 11.93
C ILE A 167 -19.74 -0.38 11.59
N LYS A 168 -19.76 -0.72 10.31
CA LYS A 168 -19.31 -2.03 9.81
C LYS A 168 -18.00 -1.90 9.08
N PHE A 169 -17.00 -2.67 9.51
CA PHE A 169 -15.74 -2.83 8.81
C PHE A 169 -15.74 -4.17 8.09
N GLN A 170 -15.55 -4.15 6.77
CA GLN A 170 -15.33 -5.33 5.96
C GLN A 170 -13.87 -5.30 5.49
N SER A 171 -12.99 -5.92 6.29
CA SER A 171 -11.58 -6.09 5.92
C SER A 171 -11.46 -7.27 4.97
N TYR A 172 -10.84 -7.07 3.80
CA TYR A 172 -10.81 -8.10 2.77
C TYR A 172 -9.46 -8.27 2.06
N LEU A 173 -9.31 -9.41 1.39
CA LEU A 173 -8.27 -9.71 0.42
C LEU A 173 -8.93 -10.00 -0.93
N ASP A 174 -8.27 -9.60 -2.02
CA ASP A 174 -8.81 -9.81 -3.38
C ASP A 174 -7.71 -10.08 -4.41
N SER A 175 -7.74 -11.26 -5.05
CA SER A 175 -6.85 -11.66 -6.14
C SER A 175 -7.47 -11.57 -7.53
N SER A 176 -8.66 -10.97 -7.66
CA SER A 176 -9.32 -10.70 -8.95
C SER A 176 -8.78 -9.46 -9.68
N ILE A 177 -7.71 -8.87 -9.17
CA ILE A 177 -7.04 -7.69 -9.71
C ILE A 177 -6.53 -7.90 -11.14
N THR A 178 -6.44 -6.79 -11.87
CA THR A 178 -5.90 -6.73 -13.23
C THR A 178 -4.83 -5.63 -13.31
N ASN A 179 -4.06 -5.67 -14.39
CA ASN A 179 -3.08 -4.65 -14.76
C ASN A 179 -3.70 -3.72 -15.80
N GLU A 180 -3.55 -2.39 -15.64
CA GLU A 180 -4.03 -1.43 -16.65
C GLU A 180 -3.18 -1.47 -17.93
N ASP A 181 -1.87 -1.70 -17.82
CA ASP A 181 -0.92 -1.79 -18.94
C ASP A 181 -0.73 -3.27 -19.35
N THR A 182 -1.80 -3.97 -19.71
CA THR A 182 -1.74 -5.33 -20.27
C THR A 182 -1.74 -5.29 -21.79
N ASN A 183 -0.90 -6.11 -22.44
CA ASN A 183 -0.83 -6.11 -23.89
C ASN A 183 -2.08 -6.74 -24.54
N TRP A 184 -2.75 -7.67 -23.84
CA TRP A 184 -3.78 -8.57 -24.41
C TRP A 184 -4.97 -8.86 -23.46
N ASP A 185 -5.23 -8.02 -22.45
CA ASP A 185 -6.32 -8.20 -21.46
C ASP A 185 -6.32 -9.57 -20.76
N HIS A 186 -5.12 -10.14 -20.56
CA HIS A 186 -4.96 -11.44 -19.91
C HIS A 186 -4.92 -11.32 -18.38
N LYS A 187 -5.46 -12.34 -17.71
CA LYS A 187 -5.20 -12.58 -16.30
C LYS A 187 -3.73 -12.98 -16.12
N PHE A 188 -3.05 -12.43 -15.10
CA PHE A 188 -1.66 -12.79 -14.80
C PHE A 188 -1.51 -13.72 -13.59
N TRP A 189 -2.52 -13.73 -12.72
CA TRP A 189 -2.56 -14.53 -11.49
C TRP A 189 -3.49 -15.73 -11.61
N ASP A 190 -3.05 -16.86 -11.08
CA ASP A 190 -3.89 -18.01 -10.80
C ASP A 190 -4.06 -18.14 -9.28
N THR A 191 -5.31 -18.19 -8.81
CA THR A 191 -5.60 -18.31 -7.37
C THR A 191 -5.82 -19.77 -7.04
N HIS A 192 -4.91 -20.33 -6.26
CA HIS A 192 -4.94 -21.75 -5.89
C HIS A 192 -5.81 -22.00 -4.67
N SER A 193 -5.76 -21.09 -3.71
CA SER A 193 -6.41 -21.30 -2.43
C SER A 193 -6.77 -19.98 -1.79
N VAL A 194 -7.96 -19.95 -1.23
CA VAL A 194 -8.44 -18.91 -0.33
C VAL A 194 -8.76 -19.64 0.97
N THR A 195 -8.19 -19.23 2.09
CA THR A 195 -8.38 -19.91 3.39
C THR A 195 -8.56 -18.91 4.52
N GLU A 196 -9.25 -19.37 5.56
CA GLU A 196 -9.42 -18.68 6.83
C GLU A 196 -8.96 -19.66 7.93
N GLU A 197 -8.22 -19.16 8.91
CA GLU A 197 -7.80 -19.94 10.07
C GLU A 197 -7.56 -19.02 11.27
N ASN A 198 -8.27 -19.26 12.37
CA ASN A 198 -8.11 -18.52 13.64
C ASN A 198 -8.24 -16.99 13.48
N GLY A 199 -9.14 -16.54 12.60
CA GLY A 199 -9.37 -15.13 12.28
C GLY A 199 -8.27 -14.51 11.41
N ASN A 200 -7.35 -15.31 10.87
CA ASN A 200 -6.41 -14.90 9.83
C ASN A 200 -6.98 -15.33 8.48
N ALA A 201 -6.81 -14.50 7.45
CA ALA A 201 -7.22 -14.84 6.08
C ALA A 201 -6.01 -14.86 5.15
N PHE A 202 -6.03 -15.78 4.19
CA PHE A 202 -4.94 -16.01 3.25
C PHE A 202 -5.48 -16.22 1.85
N ILE A 203 -4.80 -15.65 0.86
CA ILE A 203 -4.95 -15.98 -0.56
C ILE A 203 -3.59 -16.43 -1.09
N GLN A 204 -3.52 -17.69 -1.52
CA GLN A 204 -2.37 -18.23 -2.24
C GLN A 204 -2.62 -18.13 -3.73
N ALA A 205 -1.73 -17.42 -4.42
CA ALA A 205 -1.79 -17.23 -5.86
C ALA A 205 -0.41 -17.41 -6.48
N LYS A 206 -0.37 -17.79 -7.76
CA LYS A 206 0.85 -17.81 -8.54
C LYS A 206 0.74 -17.04 -9.85
N THR A 207 1.86 -16.59 -10.38
CA THR A 207 1.92 -16.04 -11.73
C THR A 207 1.83 -17.15 -12.78
N LEU A 208 1.02 -16.98 -13.84
CA LEU A 208 0.71 -18.06 -14.79
C LEU A 208 1.88 -18.58 -15.65
N LYS A 209 2.92 -17.79 -15.90
CA LYS A 209 4.04 -18.17 -16.80
C LYS A 209 5.38 -18.34 -16.09
N THR A 210 5.59 -17.58 -15.03
CA THR A 210 6.84 -17.52 -14.26
C THR A 210 6.78 -18.35 -12.99
N ASP A 211 5.59 -18.85 -12.61
CA ASP A 211 5.39 -19.69 -11.43
C ASP A 211 5.99 -19.09 -10.13
N PHE A 212 5.96 -17.75 -9.97
CA PHE A 212 6.16 -17.13 -8.66
C PHE A 212 4.93 -17.39 -7.79
N TYR A 213 5.13 -17.98 -6.63
CA TYR A 213 4.09 -18.24 -5.64
C TYR A 213 4.08 -17.16 -4.55
N THR A 214 2.88 -16.72 -4.20
CA THR A 214 2.66 -15.67 -3.21
C THR A 214 1.54 -16.08 -2.26
N CYS A 215 1.64 -15.68 -1.00
CA CYS A 215 0.55 -15.69 -0.04
C CYS A 215 0.27 -14.26 0.39
N THR A 216 -0.90 -13.75 0.01
CA THR A 216 -1.42 -12.49 0.52
C THR A 216 -2.17 -12.79 1.80
N PHE A 217 -1.89 -12.06 2.88
CA PHE A 217 -2.46 -12.35 4.19
C PHE A 217 -3.07 -11.12 4.85
N MET A 218 -4.02 -11.35 5.76
CA MET A 218 -4.50 -10.32 6.68
C MET A 218 -4.89 -10.88 8.05
N LYS A 219 -4.79 -10.01 9.05
CA LYS A 219 -5.38 -10.12 10.38
C LYS A 219 -5.89 -8.75 10.81
N SER A 220 -7.05 -8.71 11.47
CA SER A 220 -7.67 -7.48 11.96
C SER A 220 -7.92 -7.55 13.47
N GLN A 221 -7.76 -6.41 14.16
CA GLN A 221 -8.18 -6.16 15.54
C GLN A 221 -9.08 -4.93 15.57
N LEU A 222 -10.17 -5.00 16.34
CA LEU A 222 -11.15 -3.92 16.45
C LEU A 222 -11.01 -3.19 17.77
N PHE A 223 -11.31 -1.90 17.80
CA PHE A 223 -11.31 -1.08 19.01
C PHE A 223 -12.52 -0.15 19.03
N LEU A 224 -13.00 0.13 20.24
CA LEU A 224 -13.98 1.18 20.51
C LEU A 224 -13.39 2.09 21.58
N ASN A 225 -13.16 3.37 21.25
CA ASN A 225 -12.44 4.33 22.11
C ASN A 225 -11.12 3.74 22.64
N GLU A 226 -10.28 3.23 21.73
CA GLU A 226 -8.98 2.59 22.01
C GLU A 226 -9.04 1.29 22.83
N LYS A 227 -10.22 0.83 23.24
CA LYS A 227 -10.40 -0.45 23.94
C LYS A 227 -10.66 -1.56 22.94
N GLU A 228 -9.81 -2.59 22.95
CA GLU A 228 -9.93 -3.74 22.06
C GLU A 228 -11.29 -4.43 22.23
N GLN A 229 -11.91 -4.77 21.10
CA GLN A 229 -13.17 -5.47 21.01
C GLN A 229 -12.92 -6.84 20.39
N HIS A 230 -13.29 -7.91 21.12
CA HIS A 230 -13.18 -9.28 20.63
C HIS A 230 -14.47 -9.70 19.93
N VAL A 231 -14.66 -9.19 18.71
CA VAL A 231 -15.80 -9.54 17.86
C VAL A 231 -15.37 -10.64 16.88
N GLN A 232 -16.12 -11.75 16.84
CA GLN A 232 -15.94 -12.77 15.82
C GLN A 232 -16.53 -12.27 14.50
N PRO A 233 -15.74 -12.19 13.40
CA PRO A 233 -16.25 -11.69 12.14
C PRO A 233 -17.17 -12.71 11.47
N ALA A 234 -18.17 -12.21 10.74
CA ALA A 234 -18.82 -13.01 9.71
C ALA A 234 -17.89 -13.11 8.50
N VAL A 235 -17.57 -14.33 8.08
CA VAL A 235 -16.63 -14.59 6.98
C VAL A 235 -17.39 -14.75 5.66
N GLU A 236 -17.04 -13.94 4.68
CA GLU A 236 -17.51 -14.07 3.30
C GLU A 236 -16.34 -14.52 2.42
N LYS A 237 -16.57 -15.51 1.56
CA LYS A 237 -15.49 -16.16 0.80
C LYS A 237 -15.95 -16.59 -0.58
N SER A 238 -15.10 -16.35 -1.57
CA SER A 238 -15.21 -16.87 -2.94
C SER A 238 -13.88 -17.51 -3.38
N SER A 239 -13.73 -17.82 -4.67
CA SER A 239 -12.50 -18.39 -5.24
C SER A 239 -11.35 -17.39 -5.34
N THR A 240 -11.61 -16.08 -5.29
CA THR A 240 -10.59 -15.02 -5.43
C THR A 240 -10.69 -13.95 -4.35
N HIS A 241 -11.62 -14.09 -3.40
CA HIS A 241 -11.91 -13.06 -2.42
C HIS A 241 -12.21 -13.67 -1.06
N ILE A 242 -11.80 -13.00 0.00
CA ILE A 242 -12.20 -13.30 1.37
C ILE A 242 -12.32 -12.02 2.19
N ALA A 243 -13.41 -11.90 2.94
CA ALA A 243 -13.69 -10.76 3.78
C ALA A 243 -14.10 -11.18 5.20
N HIS A 244 -13.65 -10.40 6.17
CA HIS A 244 -14.07 -10.45 7.57
C HIS A 244 -14.96 -9.24 7.85
N ASN A 245 -16.24 -9.50 8.14
CA ASN A 245 -17.24 -8.48 8.42
C ASN A 245 -17.40 -8.32 9.94
N PHE A 246 -17.11 -7.12 10.43
CA PHE A 246 -17.27 -6.72 11.82
C PHE A 246 -18.34 -5.63 11.91
N ALA A 247 -19.10 -5.61 13.00
CA ALA A 247 -20.07 -4.55 13.28
C ALA A 247 -19.89 -4.07 14.72
N LEU A 248 -19.90 -2.75 14.91
CA LEU A 248 -19.87 -2.09 16.22
C LEU A 248 -21.00 -1.07 16.27
N GLU A 249 -21.75 -1.07 17.37
CA GLU A 249 -22.63 0.06 17.70
C GLU A 249 -21.77 1.16 18.31
N VAL A 250 -21.82 2.36 17.73
CA VAL A 250 -20.95 3.48 18.09
C VAL A 250 -21.81 4.67 18.44
N SER A 251 -21.71 5.14 19.69
CA SER A 251 -22.41 6.34 20.11
C SER A 251 -21.80 7.56 19.43
N GLN A 252 -22.58 8.63 19.28
CA GLN A 252 -22.09 9.90 18.74
C GLN A 252 -20.82 10.35 19.46
N ASN A 253 -19.79 10.72 18.69
CA ASN A 253 -18.45 11.13 19.12
C ASN A 253 -17.57 10.01 19.73
N GLU A 254 -18.05 8.78 19.84
CA GLU A 254 -17.17 7.62 20.08
C GLU A 254 -16.49 7.20 18.79
N THR A 255 -15.31 6.57 18.90
CA THR A 255 -14.52 6.17 17.73
C THR A 255 -14.40 4.67 17.66
N ALA A 256 -14.88 4.10 16.56
CA ALA A 256 -14.58 2.72 16.19
C ALA A 256 -13.34 2.69 15.31
N SER A 257 -12.43 1.76 15.57
CA SER A 257 -11.24 1.60 14.74
C SER A 257 -10.91 0.14 14.45
N ILE A 258 -10.19 -0.04 13.34
CA ILE A 258 -9.65 -1.34 12.91
C ILE A 258 -8.15 -1.20 12.66
N HIS A 259 -7.37 -2.02 13.36
CA HIS A 259 -5.98 -2.28 13.00
C HIS A 259 -5.94 -3.47 12.04
N LYS A 260 -5.46 -3.27 10.80
CA LYS A 260 -5.24 -4.32 9.82
C LYS A 260 -3.74 -4.54 9.64
N TYR A 261 -3.31 -5.78 9.84
CA TYR A 261 -1.96 -6.27 9.56
C TYR A 261 -2.05 -7.17 8.33
N GLY A 262 -1.34 -6.85 7.26
CA GLY A 262 -1.41 -7.65 6.03
C GLY A 262 -0.23 -7.37 5.11
N GLY A 263 -0.12 -8.14 4.03
CA GLY A 263 1.00 -8.03 3.10
C GLY A 263 1.23 -9.33 2.35
N TYR A 264 2.49 -9.64 2.06
CA TYR A 264 2.86 -10.74 1.17
C TYR A 264 4.02 -11.55 1.72
N THR A 265 3.90 -12.88 1.67
CA THR A 265 5.05 -13.79 1.69
C THR A 265 5.23 -14.40 0.30
N VAL A 266 6.49 -14.59 -0.12
CA VAL A 266 6.82 -15.03 -1.48
C VAL A 266 7.86 -16.14 -1.50
N ASP A 267 7.77 -17.00 -2.52
CA ASP A 267 8.67 -18.14 -2.72
C ASP A 267 10.11 -17.77 -3.10
N ARG A 268 10.36 -16.49 -3.41
CA ARG A 268 11.72 -15.95 -3.54
C ARG A 268 12.49 -15.98 -2.21
N ASN A 269 11.76 -15.93 -1.09
CA ASN A 269 12.29 -15.80 0.28
C ASN A 269 11.97 -17.01 1.17
N HIS A 270 10.93 -17.79 0.82
CA HIS A 270 10.46 -18.94 1.59
C HIS A 270 10.24 -20.16 0.68
N ASP A 271 10.08 -21.34 1.26
CA ASP A 271 9.56 -22.48 0.52
C ASP A 271 8.10 -22.17 0.08
N LYS A 272 7.79 -22.42 -1.20
CA LYS A 272 6.45 -22.18 -1.78
C LYS A 272 5.33 -22.97 -1.08
N TYR A 273 5.64 -24.06 -0.39
CA TYR A 273 4.67 -24.84 0.38
C TYR A 273 4.48 -24.32 1.81
N GLU A 274 5.35 -23.42 2.28
CA GLU A 274 5.37 -22.88 3.64
C GLU A 274 4.90 -21.41 3.71
N LEU A 275 4.45 -20.83 2.60
CA LEU A 275 4.09 -19.39 2.53
C LEU A 275 3.02 -18.99 3.55
N VAL A 276 2.04 -19.85 3.81
CA VAL A 276 1.02 -19.62 4.85
C VAL A 276 1.62 -19.65 6.24
N ASN A 277 2.58 -20.53 6.51
CA ASN A 277 3.27 -20.60 7.81
C ASN A 277 4.20 -19.39 8.02
N ALA A 278 4.89 -18.93 6.97
CA ALA A 278 5.62 -17.68 7.00
C ALA A 278 4.69 -16.48 7.30
N ALA A 279 3.54 -16.42 6.63
CA ALA A 279 2.54 -15.37 6.86
C ALA A 279 2.02 -15.38 8.30
N LYS A 280 1.73 -16.56 8.86
CA LYS A 280 1.35 -16.71 10.29
C LYS A 280 2.44 -16.19 11.21
N SER A 281 3.71 -16.53 10.97
CA SER A 281 4.83 -16.03 11.77
C SER A 281 4.94 -14.50 11.73
N THR A 282 4.72 -13.89 10.57
CA THR A 282 4.72 -12.44 10.41
C THR A 282 3.54 -11.79 11.15
N ILE A 283 2.34 -12.38 11.08
CA ILE A 283 1.17 -11.94 11.85
C ILE A 283 1.43 -12.04 13.36
N ASP A 284 1.97 -13.15 13.85
CA ASP A 284 2.24 -13.35 15.29
C ASP A 284 3.21 -12.30 15.83
N LYS A 285 4.30 -12.02 15.09
CA LYS A 285 5.25 -10.94 15.43
C LYS A 285 4.56 -9.57 15.44
N ALA A 286 3.66 -9.31 14.48
CA ALA A 286 2.94 -8.04 14.40
C ALA A 286 1.98 -7.86 15.58
N LEU A 287 1.22 -8.91 15.95
CA LEU A 287 0.27 -8.86 17.07
C LEU A 287 0.96 -8.69 18.42
N VAL A 288 2.12 -9.32 18.63
CA VAL A 288 2.92 -9.14 19.86
C VAL A 288 3.38 -7.69 20.03
N LYS A 289 3.75 -7.03 18.93
CA LYS A 289 4.20 -5.63 18.95
C LYS A 289 3.02 -4.64 19.05
N GLY A 290 1.95 -4.91 18.30
CA GLY A 290 0.83 -3.99 18.11
C GLY A 290 1.18 -2.75 17.26
N PHE A 291 0.16 -2.00 16.87
CA PHE A 291 0.28 -0.84 15.98
C PHE A 291 1.32 0.20 16.44
N ASN A 292 1.23 0.66 17.68
CA ASN A 292 2.08 1.75 18.18
C ASN A 292 3.57 1.37 18.21
N THR A 293 3.90 0.16 18.64
CA THR A 293 5.29 -0.32 18.64
C THR A 293 5.82 -0.47 17.21
N LEU A 294 5.02 -1.03 16.30
CA LEU A 294 5.41 -1.16 14.88
C LEU A 294 5.61 0.21 14.21
N LEU A 295 4.80 1.20 14.56
CA LEU A 295 4.96 2.57 14.07
C LEU A 295 6.23 3.21 14.64
N ASN A 296 6.58 2.98 15.90
CA ASN A 296 7.85 3.45 16.46
C ASN A 296 9.05 2.77 15.80
N ASP A 297 8.99 1.45 15.58
CA ASP A 297 10.02 0.70 14.85
C ASP A 297 10.22 1.29 13.42
N GLN A 298 9.14 1.66 12.75
CA GLN A 298 9.17 2.33 11.44
C GLN A 298 9.87 3.69 11.52
N LYS A 299 9.51 4.53 12.51
CA LYS A 299 10.14 5.84 12.74
C LYS A 299 11.63 5.71 12.99
N ASP A 300 12.03 4.77 13.83
CA ASP A 300 13.44 4.52 14.16
C ASP A 300 14.23 4.03 12.94
N ALA A 301 13.63 3.16 12.11
CA ALA A 301 14.23 2.71 10.87
C ALA A 301 14.42 3.86 9.86
N TRP A 302 13.42 4.74 9.72
CA TRP A 302 13.54 5.92 8.85
C TRP A 302 14.53 6.95 9.38
N SER A 303 14.60 7.16 10.70
CA SER A 303 15.58 8.07 11.30
C SER A 303 17.01 7.68 10.89
N LYS A 304 17.35 6.38 10.95
CA LYS A 304 18.67 5.88 10.53
C LYS A 304 18.96 6.11 9.05
N ILE A 305 17.94 6.08 8.19
CA ILE A 305 18.09 6.41 6.77
C ILE A 305 18.39 7.91 6.62
N TRP A 306 17.63 8.76 7.31
CA TRP A 306 17.78 10.21 7.25
C TRP A 306 19.11 10.70 7.83
N ASP A 307 19.63 10.06 8.89
CA ASP A 307 20.94 10.36 9.47
C ASP A 307 22.08 10.25 8.44
N MET A 308 21.91 9.42 7.41
CA MET A 308 22.91 9.18 6.36
C MET A 308 22.61 9.88 5.04
N ALA A 309 21.33 10.16 4.75
CA ALA A 309 20.89 10.57 3.41
C ALA A 309 20.31 11.99 3.35
N ASP A 310 20.01 12.65 4.47
CA ASP A 310 19.34 13.96 4.45
C ASP A 310 20.21 15.04 3.81
N ILE A 311 19.54 15.94 3.09
CA ILE A 311 20.13 17.14 2.50
C ILE A 311 19.32 18.32 3.01
N THR A 312 19.96 19.19 3.80
CA THR A 312 19.31 20.39 4.34
C THR A 312 19.50 21.58 3.38
N ILE A 313 18.39 22.23 3.02
CA ILE A 313 18.33 23.43 2.20
C ILE A 313 17.63 24.53 3.00
N GLU A 314 18.38 25.56 3.39
CA GLU A 314 17.82 26.71 4.11
C GLU A 314 17.29 27.77 3.14
N GLY A 315 16.19 28.41 3.49
CA GLY A 315 15.61 29.52 2.72
C GLY A 315 14.69 29.12 1.56
N ASP A 316 14.56 27.83 1.21
CA ASP A 316 13.63 27.34 0.18
C ASP A 316 12.95 26.02 0.61
N VAL A 317 11.74 26.14 1.17
CA VAL A 317 10.93 25.00 1.63
C VAL A 317 10.51 24.10 0.47
N LYS A 318 10.23 24.65 -0.72
CA LYS A 318 9.81 23.84 -1.87
C LYS A 318 10.97 22.98 -2.37
N ALA A 319 12.18 23.55 -2.44
CA ALA A 319 13.38 22.79 -2.76
C ALA A 319 13.69 21.73 -1.69
N GLN A 320 13.56 22.08 -0.40
CA GLN A 320 13.75 21.15 0.71
C GLN A 320 12.78 19.97 0.67
N GLN A 321 11.50 20.24 0.41
CA GLN A 321 10.47 19.22 0.23
C GLN A 321 10.81 18.32 -0.96
N GLY A 322 11.17 18.91 -2.11
CA GLY A 322 11.49 18.18 -3.33
C GLY A 322 12.68 17.23 -3.19
N ILE A 323 13.78 17.67 -2.55
CA ILE A 323 14.94 16.80 -2.38
C ILE A 323 14.66 15.65 -1.41
N ARG A 324 13.96 15.90 -0.30
CA ARG A 324 13.54 14.84 0.64
C ARG A 324 12.56 13.88 0.00
N PHE A 325 11.65 14.36 -0.84
CA PHE A 325 10.74 13.50 -1.60
C PHE A 325 11.51 12.52 -2.50
N ASN A 326 12.52 12.99 -3.22
CA ASN A 326 13.35 12.14 -4.07
C ASN A 326 14.12 11.09 -3.25
N ILE A 327 14.77 11.51 -2.16
CA ILE A 327 15.52 10.62 -1.27
C ILE A 327 14.60 9.56 -0.65
N PHE A 328 13.42 9.97 -0.21
CA PHE A 328 12.41 9.10 0.36
C PHE A 328 11.99 8.00 -0.61
N HIS A 329 11.58 8.38 -1.83
CA HIS A 329 11.11 7.41 -2.84
C HIS A 329 12.21 6.46 -3.36
N LEU A 330 13.46 6.94 -3.46
CA LEU A 330 14.61 6.06 -3.76
C LEU A 330 14.76 4.98 -2.68
N ASN A 331 14.73 5.38 -1.41
CA ASN A 331 14.83 4.45 -0.28
C ASN A 331 13.62 3.51 -0.16
N GLN A 332 12.41 3.97 -0.49
CA GLN A 332 11.22 3.09 -0.53
C GLN A 332 11.29 2.03 -1.63
N THR A 333 11.95 2.35 -2.74
CA THR A 333 12.06 1.45 -3.89
C THR A 333 13.14 0.41 -3.70
N TYR A 334 14.30 0.81 -3.17
CA TYR A 334 15.42 -0.10 -2.96
C TYR A 334 16.24 0.30 -1.74
N LEU A 335 16.35 -0.64 -0.79
CA LEU A 335 17.12 -0.48 0.45
C LEU A 335 18.51 -1.12 0.39
N GLY A 336 18.79 -1.95 -0.63
CA GLY A 336 20.02 -2.73 -0.71
C GLY A 336 20.02 -4.06 0.05
N THR A 337 18.88 -4.45 0.61
CA THR A 337 18.74 -5.64 1.47
C THR A 337 18.60 -6.95 0.70
N ASP A 338 18.15 -6.90 -0.56
CA ASP A 338 18.06 -8.06 -1.46
C ASP A 338 18.91 -7.80 -2.72
N ALA A 339 20.02 -8.53 -2.85
CA ALA A 339 20.94 -8.43 -3.98
C ALA A 339 20.37 -8.97 -5.30
N LYS A 340 19.20 -9.60 -5.27
CA LYS A 340 18.50 -10.09 -6.48
C LYS A 340 17.56 -9.02 -7.07
N LEU A 341 17.37 -7.90 -6.39
CA LEU A 341 16.48 -6.80 -6.82
C LEU A 341 17.25 -5.66 -7.48
N ASN A 342 16.50 -4.81 -8.19
CA ASN A 342 17.00 -3.62 -8.85
C ASN A 342 15.92 -2.51 -8.79
N ILE A 343 16.18 -1.36 -9.41
CA ILE A 343 15.37 -0.14 -9.34
C ILE A 343 14.59 0.03 -10.63
N GLY A 344 13.27 -0.21 -10.59
CA GLY A 344 12.38 0.06 -11.70
C GLY A 344 12.23 1.57 -11.96
N PRO A 345 12.05 2.05 -13.21
CA PRO A 345 11.94 3.49 -13.51
C PRO A 345 10.81 4.24 -12.79
N LYS A 346 9.79 3.52 -12.31
CA LYS A 346 8.67 4.05 -11.51
C LYS A 346 8.58 3.42 -10.12
N GLY A 347 9.59 2.66 -9.70
CA GLY A 347 9.55 1.87 -8.46
C GLY A 347 8.25 1.09 -8.34
N PHE A 348 7.58 1.23 -7.20
CA PHE A 348 6.28 0.62 -6.90
C PHE A 348 5.10 1.61 -7.03
N THR A 349 5.19 2.58 -7.94
CA THR A 349 4.19 3.67 -8.05
C THR A 349 3.29 3.57 -9.28
N GLY A 350 3.51 2.61 -10.17
CA GLY A 350 2.73 2.46 -11.39
C GLY A 350 3.31 1.43 -12.36
N GLU A 351 2.56 1.13 -13.42
CA GLU A 351 2.90 0.02 -14.32
C GLU A 351 3.78 0.42 -15.52
N LYS A 352 3.77 1.68 -15.94
CA LYS A 352 4.54 2.13 -17.12
C LYS A 352 6.05 1.83 -16.92
N TYR A 353 6.67 1.30 -17.98
CA TYR A 353 8.05 0.74 -18.01
C TYR A 353 8.21 -0.62 -17.35
N GLY A 354 7.13 -1.21 -16.81
CA GLY A 354 7.08 -2.60 -16.34
C GLY A 354 7.90 -2.90 -15.09
N GLY A 355 8.37 -1.89 -14.35
CA GLY A 355 9.18 -2.10 -13.15
C GLY A 355 10.48 -2.90 -13.38
N SER A 356 10.92 -3.02 -14.64
CA SER A 356 12.13 -3.77 -15.02
C SER A 356 13.41 -2.97 -14.78
N THR A 357 14.56 -3.64 -14.87
CA THR A 357 15.88 -3.00 -14.82
C THR A 357 16.20 -2.24 -16.11
N TYR A 358 16.73 -1.02 -15.99
CA TYR A 358 17.18 -0.19 -17.10
C TYR A 358 18.54 0.42 -16.75
N TRP A 359 19.24 0.93 -17.77
CA TRP A 359 20.46 1.75 -17.65
C TRP A 359 20.36 2.95 -16.68
N VAL A 360 19.14 3.30 -16.24
CA VAL A 360 18.88 4.33 -15.23
C VAL A 360 19.57 3.98 -13.91
N THR A 361 19.62 2.70 -13.56
CA THR A 361 20.27 2.24 -12.32
C THR A 361 21.73 2.64 -12.31
N GLU A 362 22.51 2.23 -13.31
CA GLU A 362 23.95 2.48 -13.34
C GLU A 362 24.27 3.95 -13.61
N ALA A 363 23.50 4.62 -14.47
CA ALA A 363 23.79 6.00 -14.88
C ALA A 363 23.34 7.06 -13.85
N TYR A 364 22.26 6.81 -13.09
CA TYR A 364 21.65 7.84 -12.23
C TYR A 364 21.46 7.41 -10.78
N CYS A 365 21.17 6.13 -10.49
CA CYS A 365 20.90 5.69 -9.13
C CYS A 365 22.16 5.33 -8.34
N ILE A 366 23.13 4.63 -8.95
CA ILE A 366 24.37 4.20 -8.27
C ILE A 366 25.07 5.35 -7.52
N PRO A 367 25.27 6.55 -8.09
CA PRO A 367 25.93 7.65 -7.39
C PRO A 367 25.24 8.01 -6.06
N PHE A 368 23.90 7.98 -6.01
CA PHE A 368 23.14 8.23 -4.78
C PHE A 368 23.40 7.15 -3.73
N TYR A 369 23.32 5.87 -4.10
CA TYR A 369 23.54 4.75 -3.16
C TYR A 369 24.99 4.68 -2.68
N MET A 370 25.97 5.01 -3.53
CA MET A 370 27.37 5.10 -3.11
C MET A 370 27.61 6.21 -2.07
N ALA A 371 26.85 7.30 -2.12
CA ALA A 371 27.03 8.44 -1.22
C ALA A 371 26.23 8.34 0.08
N THR A 372 25.07 7.66 0.06
CA THR A 372 24.09 7.70 1.15
C THR A 372 23.88 6.35 1.86
N LYS A 373 24.49 5.28 1.35
CA LYS A 373 24.42 3.93 1.93
C LYS A 373 25.81 3.34 2.11
N ASP A 374 25.85 2.22 2.84
CA ASP A 374 27.04 1.39 2.91
C ASP A 374 27.46 0.91 1.50
N GLN A 375 28.77 0.81 1.26
CA GLN A 375 29.33 0.42 -0.05
C GLN A 375 28.82 -0.94 -0.54
N SER A 376 28.41 -1.83 0.36
CA SER A 376 27.80 -3.11 0.01
C SER A 376 26.52 -2.95 -0.81
N VAL A 377 25.74 -1.88 -0.59
CA VAL A 377 24.49 -1.63 -1.35
C VAL A 377 24.79 -1.32 -2.81
N ALA A 378 25.76 -0.43 -3.07
CA ALA A 378 26.16 -0.13 -4.44
C ALA A 378 26.90 -1.29 -5.13
N ARG A 379 27.47 -2.23 -4.36
CA ARG A 379 28.07 -3.47 -4.88
C ARG A 379 27.03 -4.55 -5.19
N ASN A 380 25.88 -4.52 -4.52
CA ASN A 380 24.76 -5.41 -4.80
C ASN A 380 24.04 -5.04 -6.10
N LEU A 381 24.03 -3.75 -6.45
CA LEU A 381 23.63 -3.22 -7.77
C LEU A 381 24.73 -3.49 -8.81
#